data_AF-A0A091T6S3-F1
#
_entry.id   AF-A0A091T6S3-F1
#
_cell.length_a   1.000
_cell.length_b   1.000
_cell.length_c   1.000
_cell.angle_alpha   90.00
_cell.angle_beta   90.00
_cell.angle_gamma   90.00
#
_symmetry.space_group_name_H-M   'P 1'
#
loop_
_entity.id
_entity.type
_entity.pdbx_description
1 polymer ?
#
loop_
_entity_poly.entity_id
_entity_poly.type
_entity_poly.pdbx_seq_one_letter_code
_entity_poly.pdbx_strand_id
1 'polypeptide(L)'
;VMTLNFRKANFKLFKDLGNRTPWETALGDKGAEQSWQIFKDAFHRSQEVLIPRCKKSGKEGKRPAWLSGDLLVKLKGKKEMHRQWKQGQVSWEEYRDAAQLCRHGVRKTKVQLELHLARDAKNNKEGLHKYVSQKRKVKENVTPLMNRAGKLVKSDEEKAKVLNDFFTSVFIGSVSSHTSQVDGLQDGDWMSKVPPTVREDQV
;
A
#
# COMPACT_ATOMS: atom_id res chain seq x y z
N VAL A 1 17.00 -3.21 2.21
CA VAL A 1 16.20 -2.76 3.38
C VAL A 1 15.56 -3.96 4.04
N MET A 2 15.90 -4.22 5.31
CA MET A 2 15.18 -5.19 6.15
C MET A 2 13.92 -4.53 6.71
N THR A 3 12.80 -5.24 6.72
CA THR A 3 11.55 -4.75 7.31
C THR A 3 10.92 -5.81 8.19
N LEU A 4 10.15 -5.38 9.18
CA LEU A 4 9.39 -6.25 10.07
C LEU A 4 8.36 -7.08 9.29
N ASN A 5 8.29 -8.38 9.56
CA ASN A 5 7.36 -9.31 8.94
C ASN A 5 6.16 -9.61 9.85
N PHE A 6 5.17 -8.73 9.82
CA PHE A 6 3.95 -8.85 10.64
C PHE A 6 3.13 -10.12 10.34
N ARG A 7 3.26 -10.75 9.17
CA ARG A 7 2.57 -12.01 8.87
C ARG A 7 3.09 -13.19 9.70
N LYS A 8 4.34 -13.12 10.16
CA LYS A 8 4.99 -14.14 10.99
C LYS A 8 5.14 -13.69 12.45
N ALA A 9 4.51 -12.58 12.83
CA ALA A 9 4.56 -12.08 14.19
C ALA A 9 3.74 -12.97 15.13
N ASN A 10 4.25 -13.18 16.35
CA ASN A 10 3.48 -13.86 17.39
C ASN A 10 2.64 -12.85 18.18
N PHE A 11 1.45 -12.54 17.67
CA PHE A 11 0.56 -11.54 18.27
C PHE A 11 0.01 -11.96 19.64
N LYS A 12 -0.11 -13.26 19.91
CA LYS A 12 -0.56 -13.77 21.20
C LYS A 12 0.44 -13.41 22.30
N LEU A 13 1.71 -13.75 22.09
CA LEU A 13 2.80 -13.36 22.98
C LEU A 13 2.98 -11.84 23.08
N PHE A 14 2.75 -11.11 21.97
CA PHE A 14 2.82 -9.65 21.98
C PHE A 14 1.76 -9.02 22.90
N LYS A 15 0.53 -9.54 22.86
CA LYS A 15 -0.56 -9.11 23.73
C LYS A 15 -0.30 -9.50 25.19
N ASP A 16 0.19 -10.72 25.42
CA ASP A 16 0.51 -11.21 26.77
C ASP A 16 1.61 -10.37 27.43
N LEU A 17 2.64 -9.98 26.67
CA LEU A 17 3.73 -9.13 27.15
C LEU A 17 3.23 -7.72 27.49
N GLY A 18 2.34 -7.16 26.66
CA GLY A 18 1.69 -5.88 26.93
C GLY A 18 0.86 -5.91 28.21
N ASN A 19 0.09 -6.98 28.44
CA ASN A 19 -0.76 -7.13 29.61
C ASN A 19 0.01 -7.39 30.91
N ARG A 20 1.21 -8.01 30.82
CA ARG A 20 2.08 -8.27 31.97
C ARG A 20 2.89 -7.06 32.42
N THR A 21 2.95 -6.02 31.60
CA THR A 21 3.71 -4.82 31.93
C THR A 21 2.93 -4.01 32.98
N PRO A 22 3.53 -3.65 34.14
CA PRO A 22 2.85 -2.93 35.21
C PRO A 22 2.74 -1.44 34.86
N TRP A 23 1.84 -1.11 33.93
CA TRP A 23 1.70 0.25 33.38
C TRP A 23 1.34 1.29 34.44
N GLU A 24 0.52 0.93 35.43
CA GLU A 24 0.13 1.86 36.50
C GLU A 24 1.34 2.33 37.31
N THR A 25 2.25 1.42 37.66
CA THR A 25 3.50 1.76 38.36
C THR A 25 4.50 2.44 37.42
N ALA A 26 4.58 2.01 36.16
CA ALA A 26 5.53 2.57 35.20
C ALA A 26 5.20 4.01 34.77
N LEU A 27 3.91 4.38 34.81
CA LEU A 27 3.40 5.65 34.29
C LEU A 27 2.86 6.58 35.39
N GLY A 28 2.60 6.08 36.61
CA GLY A 28 1.90 6.80 37.67
C GLY A 28 2.51 8.16 38.05
N ASP A 29 3.84 8.28 37.98
CA ASP A 29 4.56 9.49 38.41
C ASP A 29 5.09 10.30 37.22
N LYS A 30 4.67 9.98 35.98
CA LYS A 30 5.28 10.47 34.74
C LYS A 30 4.34 11.42 34.01
N GLY A 31 4.89 12.52 33.49
CA GLY A 31 4.16 13.41 32.60
C GLY A 31 3.82 12.74 31.26
N ALA A 32 2.84 13.26 30.53
CA ALA A 32 2.32 12.65 29.30
C ALA A 32 3.41 12.28 28.27
N GLU A 33 4.39 13.16 28.05
CA GLU A 33 5.49 12.90 27.10
C GLU A 33 6.41 11.77 27.58
N GLN A 34 6.73 11.74 28.87
CA GLN A 34 7.57 10.69 29.45
C GLN A 34 6.84 9.35 29.43
N SER A 35 5.55 9.34 29.77
CA SER A 35 4.69 8.16 29.68
C SER A 35 4.61 7.63 28.26
N TRP A 36 4.48 8.51 27.27
CA TRP A 36 4.50 8.12 25.86
C TRP A 36 5.83 7.53 25.42
N GLN A 37 6.96 8.08 25.89
CA GLN A 37 8.27 7.53 25.59
C GLN A 37 8.48 6.14 26.18
N ILE A 38 8.07 5.93 27.44
CA ILE A 38 8.14 4.62 28.12
C ILE A 38 7.32 3.57 27.35
N PHE A 39 6.11 3.94 26.93
CA PHE A 39 5.27 3.07 26.12
C PHE A 39 5.92 2.71 24.78
N LYS A 40 6.42 3.71 24.03
CA LYS A 40 7.10 3.49 22.75
C LYS A 40 8.29 2.56 22.89
N ASP A 41 9.10 2.74 23.93
CA ASP A 41 10.28 1.91 24.15
C ASP A 41 9.89 0.46 24.45
N ALA A 42 8.90 0.23 25.32
CA ALA A 42 8.39 -1.11 25.62
C ALA A 42 7.77 -1.79 24.38
N PHE A 43 7.04 -1.02 23.56
CA PHE A 43 6.46 -1.49 22.31
C PHE A 43 7.54 -1.89 21.29
N HIS A 44 8.55 -1.05 21.08
CA HIS A 44 9.64 -1.35 20.15
C HIS A 44 10.46 -2.56 20.61
N ARG A 45 10.78 -2.69 21.91
CA ARG A 45 11.44 -3.89 22.46
C ARG A 45 10.64 -5.15 22.17
N SER A 46 9.33 -5.09 22.38
CA SER A 46 8.42 -6.20 22.09
C SER A 46 8.40 -6.54 20.60
N GLN A 47 8.43 -5.53 19.72
CA GLN A 47 8.48 -5.72 18.28
C GLN A 47 9.79 -6.38 17.82
N GLU A 48 10.92 -6.02 18.39
CA GLU A 48 12.22 -6.59 18.01
C GLU A 48 12.32 -8.08 18.33
N VAL A 49 11.75 -8.51 19.44
CA VAL A 49 11.77 -9.91 19.88
C VAL A 49 10.73 -10.75 19.13
N LEU A 50 9.53 -10.21 18.91
CA LEU A 50 8.37 -11.01 18.48
C LEU A 50 8.02 -10.88 16.99
N ILE A 51 8.66 -9.95 16.27
CA ILE A 51 8.41 -9.73 14.85
C ILE A 51 9.69 -9.97 14.06
N PRO A 52 9.82 -11.14 13.41
CA PRO A 52 10.98 -11.45 12.61
C PRO A 52 11.21 -10.40 11.51
N ARG A 53 12.45 -10.00 11.32
CA ARG A 53 12.83 -9.13 10.19
C ARG A 53 12.99 -9.97 8.94
N CYS A 54 12.39 -9.54 7.83
CA CYS A 54 12.60 -10.15 6.52
C CYS A 54 13.31 -9.17 5.58
N LYS A 55 14.07 -9.73 4.64
CA LYS A 55 14.45 -8.96 3.45
C LYS A 55 13.15 -8.69 2.69
N LYS A 56 12.85 -7.42 2.40
CA LYS A 56 11.86 -7.13 1.35
C LYS A 56 12.39 -7.81 0.10
N SER A 57 11.74 -8.87 -0.36
CA SER A 57 11.90 -9.34 -1.73
C SER A 57 11.61 -8.14 -2.59
N GLY A 58 12.65 -7.53 -3.18
CA GLY A 58 12.50 -6.34 -3.99
C GLY A 58 11.49 -6.69 -5.05
N LYS A 59 10.31 -6.03 -5.01
CA LYS A 59 9.07 -6.37 -5.73
C LYS A 59 9.38 -7.37 -6.83
N GLU A 60 9.34 -8.66 -6.48
CA GLU A 60 9.67 -9.70 -7.43
C GLU A 60 8.74 -9.46 -8.59
N GLY A 61 9.33 -9.08 -9.74
CA GLY A 61 8.59 -8.39 -10.80
C GLY A 61 7.36 -9.22 -11.08
N LYS A 62 6.17 -8.69 -10.75
CA LYS A 62 4.92 -9.45 -10.85
C LYS A 62 4.92 -10.06 -12.24
N ARG A 63 4.84 -11.39 -12.28
CA ARG A 63 4.83 -12.15 -13.54
C ARG A 63 3.86 -11.44 -14.49
N PRO A 64 4.32 -10.98 -15.67
CA PRO A 64 3.43 -10.29 -16.59
C PRO A 64 2.25 -11.20 -16.94
N ALA A 65 1.04 -10.63 -17.01
CA ALA A 65 -0.18 -11.40 -17.25
C ALA A 65 -0.15 -12.22 -18.57
N TRP A 66 0.66 -11.79 -19.54
CA TRP A 66 0.83 -12.49 -20.82
C TRP A 66 1.82 -13.67 -20.77
N LEU A 67 2.59 -13.85 -19.68
CA LEU A 67 3.67 -14.83 -19.62
C LEU A 67 3.14 -16.20 -19.16
N SER A 68 2.83 -17.09 -20.10
CA SER A 68 2.44 -18.49 -19.82
C SER A 68 3.62 -19.37 -19.37
N GLY A 69 3.33 -20.54 -18.78
CA GLY A 69 4.35 -21.51 -18.33
C GLY A 69 5.22 -21.99 -19.48
N ASP A 70 4.58 -22.39 -20.58
CA ASP A 70 5.26 -22.87 -21.78
C ASP A 70 6.16 -21.80 -22.41
N LEU A 71 5.71 -20.54 -22.44
CA LEU A 71 6.51 -19.44 -22.96
C LEU A 71 7.73 -19.17 -22.08
N LEU A 72 7.60 -19.36 -20.76
CA LEU A 72 8.73 -19.25 -19.84
C LEU A 72 9.77 -20.34 -20.11
N VAL A 73 9.34 -21.58 -20.39
CA VAL A 73 10.26 -22.67 -20.77
C VAL A 73 11.00 -22.32 -22.06
N LYS A 74 10.30 -21.83 -23.08
CA LYS A 74 10.92 -21.39 -24.35
C LYS A 74 11.93 -20.27 -24.13
N LEU A 75 11.60 -19.26 -23.31
CA LEU A 75 12.52 -18.17 -22.97
C LEU A 75 13.78 -18.66 -22.25
N LYS A 76 13.65 -19.63 -21.33
CA LYS A 76 14.80 -20.28 -20.67
C LYS A 76 15.64 -21.06 -21.68
N GLY A 77 15.02 -21.86 -22.55
CA GLY A 77 15.72 -22.59 -23.61
C GLY A 77 16.49 -21.68 -24.55
N LYS A 78 15.90 -20.56 -24.98
CA LYS A 78 16.58 -19.55 -25.79
C LYS A 78 17.76 -18.89 -25.06
N LYS A 79 17.63 -18.65 -23.74
CA LYS A 79 18.75 -18.12 -22.93
C LYS A 79 19.90 -19.12 -22.87
N GLU A 80 19.59 -20.40 -22.76
CA GLU A 80 20.58 -21.47 -22.74
C GLU A 80 21.27 -21.63 -24.09
N MET A 81 20.51 -21.64 -25.20
CA MET A 81 21.08 -21.67 -26.54
C MET A 81 21.98 -20.45 -26.83
N HIS A 82 21.64 -19.27 -26.31
CA HIS A 82 22.54 -18.12 -26.40
C HIS A 82 23.89 -18.39 -25.70
N ARG A 83 23.88 -19.06 -24.54
CA ARG A 83 25.10 -19.45 -23.82
C ARG A 83 25.91 -20.45 -24.63
N GLN A 84 25.26 -21.47 -25.19
CA GLN A 84 25.90 -22.51 -26.00
C GLN A 84 26.47 -21.96 -27.31
N TRP A 85 25.73 -21.07 -28.00
CA TRP A 85 26.22 -20.36 -29.19
C TRP A 85 27.47 -19.52 -28.87
N LYS A 86 27.47 -18.80 -27.74
CA LYS A 86 28.66 -18.05 -27.29
C LYS A 86 29.87 -18.95 -26.98
N GLN A 87 29.64 -20.23 -26.71
CA GLN A 87 30.66 -21.25 -26.45
C GLN A 87 31.02 -22.06 -27.71
N GLY A 88 30.41 -21.77 -28.87
CA GLY A 88 30.65 -22.50 -30.12
C GLY A 88 30.00 -23.88 -30.21
N GLN A 89 29.10 -24.23 -29.28
CA GLN A 89 28.45 -25.55 -29.22
C GLN A 89 27.19 -25.65 -30.10
N VAL A 90 26.63 -24.51 -30.49
CA VAL A 90 25.36 -24.40 -31.24
C VAL A 90 25.58 -23.44 -32.39
N SER A 91 25.00 -23.75 -33.55
CA SER A 91 25.14 -22.90 -34.73
C SER A 91 24.40 -21.57 -34.53
N TRP A 92 24.81 -20.54 -35.29
CA TRP A 92 24.09 -19.26 -35.27
C TRP A 92 22.64 -19.40 -35.74
N GLU A 93 22.37 -20.32 -36.68
CA GLU A 93 21.04 -20.57 -37.23
C GLU A 93 20.10 -21.19 -36.20
N GLU A 94 20.55 -22.20 -35.46
CA GLU A 94 19.75 -22.84 -34.41
C GLU A 94 19.35 -21.85 -33.31
N TYR A 95 20.30 -21.00 -32.87
CA TYR A 95 20.00 -19.94 -31.93
C TYR A 95 19.03 -18.90 -32.52
N ARG A 96 19.23 -18.50 -33.78
CA ARG A 96 18.38 -17.52 -34.47
C ARG A 96 16.93 -18.01 -34.52
N ASP A 97 16.71 -19.27 -34.87
CA ASP A 97 15.39 -19.87 -34.98
C ASP A 97 14.71 -19.96 -33.61
N ALA A 98 15.42 -20.42 -32.58
CA ALA A 98 14.92 -20.41 -31.20
C ALA A 98 14.57 -19.00 -30.71
N ALA A 99 15.38 -17.99 -31.07
CA ALA A 99 15.12 -16.59 -30.75
C ALA A 99 13.88 -16.04 -31.48
N GLN A 100 13.69 -16.40 -32.75
CA GLN A 100 12.51 -16.02 -33.54
C GLN A 100 11.24 -16.66 -32.99
N LEU A 101 11.26 -17.97 -32.68
CA LEU A 101 10.13 -18.68 -32.07
C LEU A 101 9.73 -18.05 -30.73
N CYS A 102 10.70 -17.68 -29.89
CA CYS A 102 10.42 -16.97 -28.65
C CYS A 102 9.79 -15.59 -28.90
N ARG A 103 10.32 -14.81 -29.85
CA ARG A 103 9.78 -13.49 -30.21
C ARG A 103 8.34 -13.61 -30.71
N HIS A 104 8.07 -14.57 -31.59
CA HIS A 104 6.72 -14.82 -32.11
C HIS A 104 5.77 -15.26 -30.99
N GLY A 105 6.20 -16.18 -30.12
CA GLY A 105 5.42 -16.62 -28.96
C GLY A 105 5.02 -15.46 -28.05
N VAL A 106 5.98 -14.58 -27.70
CA VAL A 106 5.72 -13.39 -26.87
C VAL A 106 4.71 -12.44 -27.53
N ARG A 107 4.83 -12.21 -28.84
CA ARG A 107 3.88 -11.37 -29.59
C ARG A 107 2.48 -11.97 -29.58
N LYS A 108 2.37 -13.27 -29.89
CA LYS A 108 1.10 -13.99 -29.92
C LYS A 108 0.37 -13.93 -28.57
N THR A 109 1.07 -14.23 -27.47
CA THR A 109 0.45 -14.21 -26.13
C THR A 109 0.03 -12.80 -25.69
N LYS A 110 0.78 -11.76 -26.07
CA LYS A 110 0.39 -10.37 -25.78
C LYS A 110 -0.88 -9.97 -26.52
N VAL A 111 -0.96 -10.28 -27.81
CA VAL A 111 -2.16 -10.01 -28.63
C VAL A 111 -3.36 -10.78 -28.09
N GLN A 112 -3.19 -12.04 -27.69
CA GLN A 112 -4.27 -12.84 -27.10
C GLN A 112 -4.78 -12.24 -25.77
N LEU A 113 -3.87 -11.76 -24.90
CA LEU A 113 -4.25 -11.08 -23.67
C LEU A 113 -5.03 -9.80 -23.96
N GLU A 114 -4.55 -8.97 -24.88
CA GLU A 114 -5.20 -7.71 -25.26
C GLU A 114 -6.59 -7.94 -25.88
N LEU A 115 -6.70 -8.96 -26.74
CA LEU A 115 -7.99 -9.38 -27.31
C LEU A 115 -8.96 -9.86 -26.24
N HIS A 116 -8.49 -10.67 -25.29
CA HIS A 116 -9.32 -11.13 -24.16
C HIS A 116 -9.82 -9.95 -23.32
N LEU A 117 -8.92 -9.01 -22.98
CA LEU A 117 -9.28 -7.80 -22.23
C LEU A 117 -10.29 -6.93 -22.98
N ALA A 118 -10.13 -6.77 -24.31
CA ALA A 118 -11.06 -6.00 -25.13
C ALA A 118 -12.44 -6.66 -25.22
N ARG A 119 -12.51 -7.98 -25.34
CA ARG A 119 -13.77 -8.73 -25.34
C ARG A 119 -14.51 -8.63 -24.01
N ASP A 120 -13.76 -8.71 -22.92
CA ASP A 120 -14.31 -8.68 -21.56
C ASP A 120 -14.50 -7.24 -21.03
N ALA A 121 -14.33 -6.22 -21.87
CA ALA A 121 -14.36 -4.82 -21.47
C ALA A 121 -15.65 -4.40 -20.75
N LYS A 122 -16.77 -4.99 -21.16
CA LYS A 122 -18.10 -4.68 -20.61
C LYS A 122 -18.26 -5.21 -19.19
N ASN A 123 -17.75 -6.41 -18.93
CA ASN A 123 -17.92 -7.09 -17.63
C ASN A 123 -16.74 -6.80 -16.68
N ASN A 124 -15.56 -6.46 -17.21
CA ASN A 124 -14.32 -6.31 -16.47
C ASN A 124 -13.58 -5.01 -16.82
N LYS A 125 -14.25 -3.88 -16.54
CA LYS A 125 -13.71 -2.53 -16.76
C LYS A 125 -12.42 -2.30 -15.96
N GLU A 126 -12.34 -2.86 -14.75
CA GLU A 126 -11.16 -2.73 -13.88
C GLU A 126 -9.91 -3.40 -14.47
N GLY A 127 -10.07 -4.60 -15.05
CA GLY A 127 -8.96 -5.34 -15.67
C GLY A 127 -8.30 -4.57 -16.80
N LEU A 128 -9.11 -3.94 -17.67
CA LEU A 128 -8.63 -3.07 -18.73
C LEU A 128 -7.94 -1.82 -18.19
N HIS A 129 -8.59 -1.10 -17.26
CA HIS A 129 -7.99 0.10 -16.67
C HIS A 129 -6.66 -0.21 -15.99
N LYS A 130 -6.55 -1.35 -15.30
CA LYS A 130 -5.32 -1.86 -14.69
C LYS A 130 -4.25 -2.21 -15.74
N TYR A 131 -4.62 -2.80 -16.88
CA TYR A 131 -3.68 -3.08 -17.96
C TYR A 131 -3.15 -1.79 -18.60
N VAL A 132 -4.04 -0.85 -18.91
CA VAL A 132 -3.69 0.45 -19.51
C VAL A 132 -2.80 1.26 -18.56
N SER A 133 -3.17 1.36 -17.29
CA SER A 133 -2.36 2.08 -16.28
C SER A 133 -0.98 1.44 -16.08
N GLN A 134 -0.83 0.11 -16.17
CA GLN A 134 0.47 -0.56 -16.16
C GLN A 134 1.34 -0.24 -17.38
N LYS A 135 0.73 0.04 -18.54
CA LYS A 135 1.43 0.35 -19.79
C LYS A 135 1.80 1.83 -19.94
N ARG A 136 1.10 2.71 -19.22
CA ARG A 136 1.45 4.14 -19.16
C ARG A 136 2.86 4.28 -18.58
N LYS A 137 3.76 4.96 -19.32
CA LYS A 137 5.14 5.23 -18.90
C LYS A 137 5.19 6.14 -17.67
N VAL A 138 4.26 7.09 -17.60
CA VAL A 138 4.05 7.95 -16.44
C VAL A 138 3.11 7.22 -15.50
N LYS A 139 3.65 6.78 -14.37
CA LYS A 139 2.83 6.48 -13.22
C LYS A 139 2.39 7.82 -12.65
N GLU A 140 1.10 8.13 -12.67
CA GLU A 140 0.59 9.23 -11.85
C GLU A 140 0.98 8.91 -10.41
N ASN A 141 2.01 9.61 -9.94
CA ASN A 141 2.30 9.67 -8.53
C ASN A 141 1.44 10.79 -7.99
N VAL A 142 0.89 10.60 -6.79
CA VAL A 142 0.26 11.70 -6.06
C VAL A 142 1.28 12.84 -6.04
N THR A 143 0.92 13.97 -6.64
CA THR A 143 1.77 15.16 -6.68
C THR A 143 2.15 15.50 -5.24
N PRO A 144 3.44 15.72 -4.93
CA PRO A 144 3.81 16.03 -3.55
C PRO A 144 3.08 17.29 -3.09
N LEU A 145 2.61 17.27 -1.85
CA LEU A 145 1.78 18.33 -1.29
C LEU A 145 2.51 19.68 -1.40
N MET A 146 1.79 20.69 -1.89
CA MET A 146 2.26 22.06 -1.99
C MET A 146 1.55 22.91 -0.93
N ASN A 147 2.28 23.85 -0.32
CA ASN A 147 1.67 24.82 0.59
C ASN A 147 0.94 25.93 -0.20
N ARG A 148 0.24 26.83 0.51
CA ARG A 148 -0.47 27.97 -0.10
C ARG A 148 0.45 28.90 -0.93
N ALA A 149 1.75 28.90 -0.65
CA ALA A 149 2.75 29.66 -1.38
C ALA A 149 3.29 28.93 -2.63
N GLY A 150 2.72 27.78 -3.01
CA GLY A 150 3.13 26.99 -4.17
C GLY A 150 4.45 26.23 -4.00
N LYS A 151 5.02 26.20 -2.78
CA LYS A 151 6.28 25.51 -2.48
C LYS A 151 6.02 24.05 -2.07
N LEU A 152 6.88 23.16 -2.54
CA LEU A 152 6.86 21.74 -2.19
C LEU A 152 7.09 21.54 -0.68
N VAL A 153 6.19 20.83 -0.04
CA VAL A 153 6.29 20.52 1.39
C VAL A 153 7.20 19.30 1.59
N LYS A 154 8.22 19.43 2.45
CA LYS A 154 9.22 18.37 2.65
C LYS A 154 9.09 17.69 4.01
N SER A 155 8.82 18.42 5.10
CA SER A 155 8.69 17.83 6.44
C SER A 155 7.27 17.31 6.71
N ASP A 156 7.14 16.35 7.62
CA ASP A 156 5.84 15.79 7.97
C ASP A 156 4.99 16.78 8.79
N GLU A 157 5.63 17.64 9.60
CA GLU A 157 4.96 18.72 10.34
C GLU A 157 4.35 19.75 9.40
N GLU A 158 5.08 20.16 8.36
CA GLU A 158 4.56 21.07 7.35
C GLU A 158 3.39 20.44 6.59
N LYS A 159 3.44 19.13 6.29
CA LYS A 159 2.33 18.42 5.63
C LYS A 159 1.09 18.41 6.51
N ALA A 160 1.26 18.11 7.81
CA ALA A 160 0.19 18.11 8.78
C ALA A 160 -0.47 19.49 8.88
N LYS A 161 0.32 20.57 8.92
CA LYS A 161 -0.20 21.95 8.92
C LYS A 161 -1.00 22.27 7.66
N VAL A 162 -0.44 21.99 6.48
CA VAL A 162 -1.14 22.29 5.21
C VAL A 162 -2.47 21.53 5.10
N LEU A 163 -2.51 20.26 5.54
CA LEU A 163 -3.75 19.49 5.59
C LEU A 163 -4.74 20.05 6.62
N ASN A 164 -4.27 20.37 7.82
CA ASN A 164 -5.11 20.96 8.87
C ASN A 164 -5.72 22.30 8.44
N ASP A 165 -4.92 23.18 7.81
CA ASP A 165 -5.37 24.46 7.27
C ASP A 165 -6.40 24.30 6.14
N PHE A 166 -6.27 23.23 5.34
CA PHE A 166 -7.26 22.88 4.32
C PHE A 166 -8.56 22.39 4.96
N PHE A 167 -8.49 21.43 5.89
CA PHE A 167 -9.68 20.90 6.57
C PHE A 167 -10.44 22.00 7.30
N THR A 168 -9.75 22.81 8.12
CA THR A 168 -10.34 23.97 8.79
C THR A 168 -11.01 24.93 7.80
N SER A 169 -10.37 25.23 6.67
CA SER A 169 -10.99 26.09 5.64
C SER A 169 -12.27 25.52 5.03
N VAL A 170 -12.43 24.21 4.93
CA VAL A 170 -13.66 23.56 4.44
C VAL A 170 -14.77 23.62 5.50
N PHE A 171 -14.40 23.59 6.78
CA PHE A 171 -15.36 23.67 7.90
C PHE A 171 -15.70 25.10 8.34
N ILE A 172 -14.92 26.12 7.96
CA ILE A 172 -15.17 27.55 8.28
C ILE A 172 -16.08 28.22 7.21
N GLY A 173 -16.84 27.43 6.43
CA GLY A 173 -17.76 27.92 5.39
C GLY A 173 -19.13 28.38 5.86
N SER A 174 -19.47 28.30 7.15
CA SER A 174 -20.83 28.61 7.64
C SER A 174 -20.89 29.26 9.03
N VAL A 175 -19.87 30.03 9.42
CA VAL A 175 -19.93 30.90 10.62
C VAL A 175 -19.77 32.36 10.22
N SER A 176 -20.62 32.79 9.29
CA SER A 176 -20.93 34.19 9.02
C SER A 176 -22.35 34.16 8.50
N SER A 177 -23.38 34.25 9.34
CA SER A 177 -23.67 35.41 10.19
C SER A 177 -24.57 34.99 11.33
N HIS A 178 -24.09 35.08 12.58
CA HIS A 178 -24.89 35.51 13.73
C HIS A 178 -23.93 35.86 14.86
N THR A 179 -23.34 37.05 14.74
CA THR A 179 -22.83 37.78 15.90
C THR A 179 -24.05 38.25 16.68
N SER A 180 -24.54 37.44 17.63
CA SER A 180 -25.33 37.93 18.74
C SER A 180 -24.52 37.75 20.01
N GLN A 181 -24.19 38.89 20.60
CA GLN A 181 -23.37 39.09 21.76
C GLN A 181 -24.04 38.47 23.01
N VAL A 182 -23.26 37.65 23.73
CA VAL A 182 -23.22 37.41 25.19
C VAL A 182 -24.54 37.01 25.89
N ASP A 183 -24.61 35.76 26.39
CA ASP A 183 -24.56 35.48 27.84
C ASP A 183 -24.57 33.97 28.15
N GLY A 184 -23.87 33.56 29.22
CA GLY A 184 -24.21 32.36 29.99
C GLY A 184 -23.42 31.07 29.72
N LEU A 185 -22.48 30.81 30.63
CA LEU A 185 -21.99 29.48 31.02
C LEU A 185 -23.17 28.52 31.29
N GLN A 186 -23.21 27.35 30.65
CA GLN A 186 -23.83 26.18 31.28
C GLN A 186 -23.29 24.83 30.78
N ASP A 187 -23.09 24.01 31.80
CA ASP A 187 -22.52 22.68 31.90
C ASP A 187 -23.46 21.59 31.35
N GLY A 188 -22.85 20.46 30.98
CA GLY A 188 -23.42 19.11 30.95
C GLY A 188 -24.76 18.86 30.23
N ASP A 189 -24.71 18.08 29.14
CA ASP A 189 -25.30 16.73 29.07
C ASP A 189 -25.44 16.30 27.60
N TRP A 190 -24.55 15.41 27.14
CA TRP A 190 -24.70 14.75 25.84
C TRP A 190 -24.85 13.24 26.04
N MET A 191 -25.90 12.85 26.78
CA MET A 191 -26.40 11.48 26.73
C MET A 191 -27.61 11.35 25.80
N SER A 192 -27.59 10.26 25.03
CA SER A 192 -28.72 9.61 24.37
C SER A 192 -29.18 10.13 23.00
N LYS A 193 -28.53 9.62 21.96
CA LYS A 193 -29.24 9.20 20.73
C LYS A 193 -28.80 7.78 20.37
N VAL A 194 -29.69 6.83 20.66
CA VAL A 194 -29.64 5.41 20.31
C VAL A 194 -29.65 5.24 18.78
N PRO A 195 -28.95 4.23 18.19
CA PRO A 195 -29.01 3.94 16.75
C PRO A 195 -30.35 3.29 16.35
N PRO A 196 -30.82 3.44 15.10
CA PRO A 196 -32.12 2.94 14.69
C PRO A 196 -32.15 1.40 14.63
N THR A 197 -33.16 0.82 15.28
CA THR A 197 -33.49 -0.61 15.30
C THR A 197 -33.91 -1.11 13.92
N VAL A 198 -33.17 -2.08 13.40
CA VAL A 198 -33.58 -2.96 12.28
C VAL A 198 -34.70 -3.87 12.76
N ARG A 199 -35.84 -3.90 12.05
CA ARG A 199 -36.86 -4.95 12.20
C ARG A 199 -36.64 -6.00 11.12
N GLU A 200 -36.31 -7.21 11.54
CA GLU A 200 -36.46 -8.44 10.76
C GLU A 200 -37.92 -8.90 10.88
N ASP A 201 -38.62 -9.03 9.75
CA ASP A 201 -39.83 -9.85 9.66
C ASP A 201 -39.41 -11.20 9.03
N GLN A 202 -39.69 -12.30 9.73
CA GLN A 202 -39.77 -13.63 9.15
C GLN A 202 -41.24 -14.03 9.03
N VAL A 203 -41.66 -14.45 7.84
CA VAL A 203 -42.04 -15.85 7.52
C VAL A 203 -41.52 -16.16 6.13
#